data_AF-A0A8T5S918-F1
#
_entry.id   AF-A0A8T5S918-F1
#
_cell.length_a   1.000
_cell.length_b   1.000
_cell.length_c   1.000
_cell.angle_alpha   90.00
_cell.angle_beta   90.00
_cell.angle_gamma   90.00
#
_symmetry.space_group_name_H-M   'P 1'
#
loop_
_entity.id
_entity.type
_entity.pdbx_description
1 polymer ?
#
loop_
_entity_poly.entity_id
_entity_poly.type
_entity_poly.pdbx_seq_one_letter_code
_entity_poly.pdbx_strand_id
1 'polypeptide(L)'
;MINKEKFEKLFNQHLVKDISEEQIDIVLSGQYGKALELLRDSEATGLFPALVGPPGVGKTILCRYFASLRAKENKNKSFNWLTMDESIKPSHFLGSFDPAITLKKGFVLEAFNPGPLLNAMLEGGTFLANEINRATEYSQNTLLEPLEEASIGIPHLGRIKADKNFFFICAMNPEELSGTHRLSEALKDRIKVWIKLTYPDKSTELDIIRLNLPEHFIIEESELELIYSVIKETRQNKIDVEIPASIRAGIAMAKLLGRRKQVEKDSKLIEKESIYTALSEIAKNVLLGSIKPKPGVKVENIIESIIHKTLGG
;
A
#
# COMPACT_ATOMS: atom_id res chain seq x y z
N MET A 1 8.96 -19.72 23.52
CA MET A 1 9.98 -18.92 22.81
C MET A 1 10.62 -19.78 21.74
N ILE A 2 10.77 -19.26 20.53
CA ILE A 2 11.59 -19.93 19.49
C ILE A 2 13.05 -19.88 19.98
N ASN A 3 13.79 -20.99 20.00
CA ASN A 3 15.21 -20.93 20.36
C ASN A 3 15.99 -20.17 19.27
N LYS A 4 17.16 -19.63 19.62
CA LYS A 4 17.93 -18.76 18.72
C LYS A 4 18.27 -19.44 17.38
N GLU A 5 18.66 -20.72 17.39
CA GLU A 5 18.98 -21.46 16.17
C GLU A 5 17.78 -21.65 15.25
N LYS A 6 16.60 -21.97 15.82
CA LYS A 6 15.36 -22.09 15.07
C LYS A 6 14.92 -20.74 14.52
N PHE A 7 15.14 -19.65 15.25
CA PHE A 7 14.90 -18.30 14.76
C PHE A 7 15.81 -17.97 13.59
N GLU A 8 17.12 -18.18 13.70
CA GLU A 8 18.08 -17.91 12.64
C GLU A 8 17.78 -18.72 11.37
N LYS A 9 17.45 -20.01 11.53
CA LYS A 9 17.05 -20.85 10.41
C LYS A 9 15.78 -20.32 9.74
N LEU A 10 14.74 -20.02 10.51
CA LEU A 10 13.47 -19.51 9.97
C LEU A 10 13.65 -18.13 9.32
N PHE A 11 14.45 -17.25 9.94
CA PHE A 11 14.76 -15.92 9.43
C PHE A 11 15.46 -16.01 8.07
N ASN A 12 16.54 -16.80 7.98
CA ASN A 12 17.29 -16.97 6.73
C ASN A 12 16.47 -17.69 5.66
N GLN A 13 15.60 -18.63 6.04
CA GLN A 13 14.72 -19.34 5.11
C GLN A 13 13.66 -18.42 4.49
N HIS A 14 13.14 -17.45 5.25
CA HIS A 14 12.07 -16.54 4.80
C HIS A 14 12.60 -15.15 4.42
N LEU A 15 13.92 -14.97 4.38
CA LEU A 15 14.53 -13.72 3.95
C LEU A 15 14.24 -13.53 2.46
N VAL A 16 13.44 -12.53 2.12
CA VAL A 16 13.16 -12.18 0.73
C VAL A 16 14.43 -11.59 0.14
N LYS A 17 15.07 -12.31 -0.77
CA LYS A 17 16.36 -11.91 -1.36
C LYS A 17 16.19 -10.80 -2.40
N ASP A 18 15.10 -10.84 -3.16
CA ASP A 18 14.73 -9.78 -4.08
C ASP A 18 13.19 -9.69 -4.17
N ILE A 19 12.65 -8.54 -3.77
CA ILE A 19 11.20 -8.29 -3.84
C ILE A 19 10.75 -8.03 -5.29
N SER A 20 11.69 -7.77 -6.20
CA SER A 20 11.41 -7.59 -7.62
C SER A 20 10.93 -8.89 -8.31
N GLU A 21 11.33 -10.03 -7.75
CA GLU A 21 10.92 -11.38 -8.20
C GLU A 21 9.53 -11.79 -7.70
N GLU A 22 8.91 -11.02 -6.79
CA GLU A 22 7.58 -11.33 -6.28
C GLU A 22 6.55 -11.27 -7.42
N GLN A 23 5.77 -12.35 -7.56
CA GLN A 23 4.62 -12.36 -8.44
C GLN A 23 3.52 -11.50 -7.81
N ILE A 24 3.23 -10.37 -8.45
CA ILE A 24 2.19 -9.44 -8.03
C ILE A 24 1.03 -9.56 -9.00
N ASP A 25 -0.03 -10.23 -8.57
CA ASP A 25 -1.29 -10.27 -9.31
C ASP A 25 -2.06 -8.97 -9.07
N ILE A 26 -2.48 -8.31 -10.16
CA ILE A 26 -3.19 -7.03 -10.12
C ILE A 26 -4.21 -6.93 -11.25
N VAL A 27 -5.32 -6.25 -10.97
CA VAL A 27 -6.30 -5.87 -11.99
C VAL A 27 -5.86 -4.56 -12.64
N LEU A 28 -5.68 -4.57 -13.97
CA LEU A 28 -5.26 -3.41 -14.75
C LEU A 28 -6.41 -2.74 -15.52
N SER A 29 -7.66 -3.16 -15.34
CA SER A 29 -8.81 -2.50 -15.94
C SER A 29 -9.06 -1.11 -15.33
N GLY A 30 -9.79 -0.27 -16.08
CA GLY A 30 -10.21 1.05 -15.62
C GLY A 30 -9.05 2.00 -15.32
N GLN A 31 -9.04 2.56 -14.11
CA GLN A 31 -8.05 3.57 -13.69
C GLN A 31 -6.63 2.99 -13.52
N TYR A 32 -6.48 1.70 -13.25
CA TYR A 32 -5.18 1.10 -12.91
C TYR A 32 -4.27 0.97 -14.13
N GLY A 33 -4.82 0.59 -15.29
CA GLY A 33 -4.07 0.55 -16.55
C GLY A 33 -3.58 1.94 -16.96
N LYS A 34 -4.45 2.95 -16.91
CA LYS A 34 -4.07 4.35 -17.19
C LYS A 34 -3.00 4.88 -16.23
N ALA A 35 -3.11 4.53 -14.95
CA ALA A 35 -2.12 4.90 -13.95
C ALA A 35 -0.77 4.21 -14.21
N LEU A 36 -0.77 2.95 -14.65
CA LEU A 36 0.43 2.24 -15.05
C LEU A 36 1.09 2.87 -16.28
N GLU A 37 0.31 3.25 -17.30
CA GLU A 37 0.82 3.97 -18.48
C GLU A 37 1.52 5.27 -18.07
N LEU A 38 0.89 6.07 -17.22
CA LEU A 38 1.49 7.30 -16.69
C LEU A 38 2.77 7.03 -15.90
N LEU A 39 2.86 5.94 -15.14
CA LEU A 39 4.09 5.55 -14.45
C LEU A 39 5.23 5.24 -15.43
N ARG A 40 4.93 4.51 -16.52
CA ARG A 40 5.93 4.19 -17.58
C ARG A 40 6.35 5.43 -18.35
N ASP A 41 5.41 6.31 -18.69
CA ASP A 41 5.70 7.58 -19.36
C ASP A 41 6.55 8.48 -18.45
N SER A 42 6.28 8.47 -17.15
CA SER A 42 7.07 9.22 -16.16
C SER A 42 8.51 8.71 -16.10
N GLU A 43 8.72 7.38 -16.08
CA GLU A 43 10.07 6.79 -16.16
C GLU A 43 10.77 7.16 -17.47
N ALA A 44 10.10 6.98 -18.62
CA ALA A 44 10.68 7.25 -19.93
C ALA A 44 11.09 8.72 -20.13
N THR A 45 10.42 9.64 -19.43
CA THR A 45 10.69 11.09 -19.48
C THR A 45 11.55 11.60 -18.33
N GLY A 46 11.92 10.74 -17.37
CA GLY A 46 12.68 11.13 -16.18
C GLY A 46 11.89 12.00 -15.18
N LEU A 47 10.55 11.95 -15.24
CA LEU A 47 9.67 12.67 -14.31
C LEU A 47 9.31 11.80 -13.11
N PHE A 48 9.13 12.42 -11.95
CA PHE A 48 8.74 11.71 -10.72
C PHE A 48 7.23 11.75 -10.47
N PRO A 49 6.56 10.59 -10.41
CA PRO A 49 5.13 10.51 -10.17
C PRO A 49 4.75 10.37 -8.68
N ALA A 50 3.57 10.90 -8.35
CA ALA A 50 2.89 10.70 -7.07
C ALA A 50 1.53 10.05 -7.27
N LEU A 51 1.26 8.95 -6.57
CA LEU A 51 -0.07 8.34 -6.50
C LEU A 51 -0.85 8.94 -5.32
N VAL A 52 -2.00 9.55 -5.61
CA VAL A 52 -2.82 10.26 -4.61
C VAL A 52 -4.21 9.67 -4.56
N GLY A 53 -4.71 9.38 -3.36
CA GLY A 53 -6.06 8.86 -3.20
C GLY A 53 -6.34 8.32 -1.79
N PRO A 54 -7.58 7.89 -1.52
CA PRO A 54 -7.96 7.36 -0.20
C PRO A 54 -7.21 6.05 0.12
N PRO A 55 -7.23 5.60 1.39
CA PRO A 55 -6.58 4.35 1.77
C PRO A 55 -7.30 3.16 1.13
N GLY A 56 -6.54 2.11 0.81
CA GLY A 56 -7.12 0.88 0.27
C GLY A 56 -7.59 0.90 -1.19
N VAL A 57 -7.26 1.94 -1.97
CA VAL A 57 -7.55 1.99 -3.43
C VAL A 57 -6.46 1.36 -4.32
N GLY A 58 -5.47 0.69 -3.75
CA GLY A 58 -4.46 -0.03 -4.53
C GLY A 58 -3.25 0.79 -5.00
N LYS A 59 -2.96 1.95 -4.40
CA LYS A 59 -1.77 2.76 -4.73
C LYS A 59 -0.47 1.96 -4.59
N THR A 60 -0.24 1.40 -3.41
CA THR A 60 1.00 0.68 -3.09
C THR A 60 1.17 -0.55 -3.98
N ILE A 61 0.13 -1.36 -4.19
CA ILE A 61 0.24 -2.56 -5.04
C ILE A 61 0.58 -2.20 -6.49
N LEU A 62 0.03 -1.09 -7.02
CA LEU A 62 0.38 -0.59 -8.35
C LEU A 62 1.84 -0.15 -8.45
N CYS A 63 2.36 0.56 -7.44
CA CYS A 63 3.78 0.93 -7.39
C CYS A 63 4.69 -0.30 -7.35
N ARG A 64 4.34 -1.31 -6.55
CA ARG A 64 5.10 -2.57 -6.45
C ARG A 64 5.08 -3.32 -7.79
N TYR A 65 3.92 -3.39 -8.44
CA TYR A 65 3.76 -4.03 -9.74
C TYR A 65 4.62 -3.34 -10.81
N PHE A 66 4.57 -2.02 -10.89
CA PHE A 66 5.42 -1.23 -11.77
C PHE A 66 6.91 -1.49 -11.51
N ALA A 67 7.34 -1.50 -10.23
CA ALA A 67 8.73 -1.77 -9.89
C ALA A 67 9.18 -3.18 -10.29
N SER A 68 8.31 -4.20 -10.17
CA SER A 68 8.59 -5.56 -10.65
C SER A 68 8.73 -5.62 -12.18
N LEU A 69 7.87 -4.92 -12.93
CA LEU A 69 8.02 -4.81 -14.39
C LEU A 69 9.35 -4.19 -14.77
N ARG A 70 9.68 -3.05 -14.14
CA ARG A 70 10.92 -2.33 -14.37
C ARG A 70 12.17 -3.15 -14.06
N ALA A 71 12.14 -3.96 -13.01
CA ALA A 71 13.24 -4.86 -12.66
C ALA A 71 13.43 -5.98 -13.70
N LYS A 72 12.32 -6.58 -14.16
CA LYS A 72 12.34 -7.62 -15.22
C LYS A 72 12.90 -7.09 -16.54
N GLU A 73 12.55 -5.86 -16.91
CA GLU A 73 13.03 -5.23 -18.16
C GLU A 73 14.53 -4.89 -18.10
N ASN A 74 15.05 -4.49 -16.94
CA ASN A 74 16.40 -3.95 -16.79
C ASN A 74 17.45 -4.93 -16.23
N LYS A 75 17.06 -6.14 -15.82
CA LYS A 75 17.93 -7.25 -15.35
C LYS A 75 18.87 -6.95 -14.18
N ASN A 76 18.75 -5.78 -13.57
CA ASN A 76 19.64 -5.32 -12.51
C ASN A 76 18.96 -4.17 -11.76
N LYS A 77 18.21 -4.43 -10.67
CA LYS A 77 17.59 -3.39 -9.82
C LYS A 77 16.85 -3.94 -8.60
N SER A 78 17.08 -3.35 -7.43
CA SER A 78 16.19 -3.50 -6.28
C SER A 78 14.94 -2.64 -6.37
N PHE A 79 13.86 -3.15 -5.77
CA PHE A 79 12.74 -2.35 -5.35
C PHE A 79 12.82 -2.15 -3.83
N ASN A 80 13.01 -0.89 -3.41
CA ASN A 80 13.01 -0.51 -2.01
C ASN A 80 11.79 0.37 -1.73
N TRP A 81 11.15 0.18 -0.58
CA TRP A 81 10.13 1.10 -0.10
C TRP A 81 10.30 1.41 1.37
N LEU A 82 9.75 2.56 1.75
CA LEU A 82 9.58 2.93 3.14
C LEU A 82 8.18 3.53 3.30
N THR A 83 7.45 3.08 4.32
CA THR A 83 6.26 3.79 4.77
C THR A 83 6.70 4.91 5.68
N MET A 84 6.37 6.13 5.30
CA MET A 84 6.77 7.36 5.93
C MET A 84 5.79 7.69 7.06
N ASP A 85 6.31 8.15 8.19
CA ASP A 85 5.56 8.67 9.33
C ASP A 85 6.40 9.72 10.09
N GLU A 86 5.84 10.31 11.14
CA GLU A 86 6.49 11.37 11.92
C GLU A 86 7.80 10.91 12.61
N SER A 87 7.96 9.61 12.83
CA SER A 87 9.16 9.03 13.46
C SER A 87 10.29 8.77 12.47
N ILE A 88 10.00 8.75 11.17
CA ILE A 88 11.00 8.51 10.14
C ILE A 88 12.00 9.67 10.08
N LYS A 89 13.28 9.33 10.24
CA LYS A 89 14.43 10.23 10.11
C LYS A 89 15.20 9.94 8.82
N PRO A 90 16.00 10.89 8.32
CA PRO A 90 16.91 10.68 7.19
C PRO A 90 17.75 9.40 7.29
N SER A 91 18.23 9.07 8.49
CA SER A 91 19.04 7.87 8.74
C SER A 91 18.31 6.56 8.43
N HIS A 92 16.97 6.53 8.47
CA HIS A 92 16.20 5.31 8.17
C HIS A 92 16.15 4.99 6.67
N PHE A 93 16.39 5.97 5.78
CA PHE A 93 16.37 5.74 4.33
C PHE A 93 17.68 6.07 3.62
N LEU A 94 18.49 7.00 4.12
CA LEU A 94 19.85 7.22 3.65
C LEU A 94 20.83 6.17 4.19
N GLY A 95 20.66 5.79 5.45
CA GLY A 95 21.58 4.91 6.17
C GLY A 95 22.19 5.57 7.40
N SER A 96 22.93 4.78 8.17
CA SER A 96 23.56 5.24 9.40
C SER A 96 24.85 4.49 9.69
N PHE A 97 25.73 5.13 10.46
CA PHE A 97 26.96 4.50 10.92
C PHE A 97 26.69 3.56 12.10
N ASP A 98 27.21 2.34 12.04
CA ASP A 98 27.28 1.39 13.15
C ASP A 98 28.15 2.00 14.26
N PRO A 99 27.60 2.24 15.46
CA PRO A 99 28.34 2.88 16.53
C PRO A 99 29.56 2.06 16.99
N ALA A 100 29.47 0.74 17.02
CA ALA A 100 30.55 -0.12 17.49
C ALA A 100 31.73 -0.16 16.52
N ILE A 101 31.47 -0.16 15.21
CA ILE A 101 32.51 -0.07 14.19
C ILE A 101 33.09 1.34 14.16
N THR A 102 32.24 2.37 14.25
CA THR A 102 32.65 3.77 14.24
C THR A 102 33.55 4.12 15.42
N LEU A 103 33.25 3.64 16.63
CA LEU A 103 34.12 3.84 17.80
C LEU A 103 35.51 3.21 17.63
N LYS A 104 35.61 2.12 16.86
CA LYS A 104 36.88 1.39 16.66
C LYS A 104 37.69 1.89 15.46
N LYS A 105 37.02 2.30 14.38
CA LYS A 105 37.64 2.59 13.08
C LYS A 105 37.38 4.00 12.56
N GLY A 106 36.56 4.79 13.26
CA GLY A 106 36.08 6.08 12.77
C GLY A 106 34.98 5.94 11.72
N PHE A 107 34.63 7.05 11.07
CA PHE A 107 33.58 7.12 10.05
C PHE A 107 34.09 6.61 8.69
N VAL A 108 34.31 5.30 8.60
CA VAL A 108 34.74 4.60 7.37
C VAL A 108 33.57 3.90 6.69
N LEU A 109 33.70 3.55 5.40
CA LEU A 109 32.63 2.93 4.61
C LEU A 109 32.14 1.62 5.25
N GLU A 110 33.02 0.81 5.83
CA GLU A 110 32.66 -0.45 6.49
C GLU A 110 31.83 -0.25 7.76
N ALA A 111 31.85 0.95 8.33
CA ALA A 111 30.99 1.32 9.44
C ALA A 111 29.62 1.82 8.97
N PHE A 112 29.41 2.07 7.68
CA PHE A 112 28.18 2.66 7.17
C PHE A 112 27.21 1.60 6.66
N ASN A 113 26.00 1.60 7.22
CA ASN A 113 24.90 0.76 6.79
C ASN A 113 23.97 1.59 5.89
N PRO A 114 23.94 1.33 4.56
CA PRO A 114 23.11 2.10 3.64
C PRO A 114 21.62 1.81 3.86
N GLY A 115 20.80 2.85 3.72
CA GLY A 115 19.34 2.74 3.81
C GLY A 115 18.68 2.44 2.46
N PRO A 116 17.37 2.14 2.47
CA PRO A 116 16.61 1.77 1.27
C PRO A 116 16.64 2.80 0.11
N LEU A 117 16.67 4.11 0.39
CA LEU A 117 16.80 5.11 -0.66
C LEU A 117 18.19 5.02 -1.31
N LEU A 118 19.23 4.94 -0.49
CA LEU A 118 20.60 4.88 -1.00
C LEU A 118 20.86 3.57 -1.76
N ASN A 119 20.33 2.43 -1.29
CA ASN A 119 20.40 1.17 -2.02
C ASN A 119 19.71 1.29 -3.39
N ALA A 120 18.49 1.84 -3.44
CA ALA A 120 17.81 2.07 -4.71
C ALA A 120 18.61 3.02 -5.63
N MET A 121 19.20 4.09 -5.10
CA MET A 121 20.05 5.00 -5.88
C MET A 121 21.26 4.28 -6.47
N LEU A 122 21.97 3.49 -5.67
CA LEU A 122 23.20 2.79 -6.08
C LEU A 122 22.93 1.66 -7.08
N GLU A 123 21.82 0.94 -6.91
CA GLU A 123 21.45 -0.20 -7.75
C GLU A 123 20.65 0.21 -8.98
N GLY A 124 20.36 1.50 -9.17
CA GLY A 124 19.47 2.00 -10.22
C GLY A 124 18.01 1.60 -10.02
N GLY A 125 17.68 1.15 -8.81
CA GLY A 125 16.41 0.65 -8.29
C GLY A 125 15.27 1.64 -8.32
N THR A 126 14.12 1.18 -7.84
CA THR A 126 12.96 2.04 -7.58
C THR A 126 12.85 2.27 -6.09
N PHE A 127 12.76 3.53 -5.66
CA PHE A 127 12.41 3.89 -4.29
C PHE A 127 10.96 4.37 -4.21
N LEU A 128 10.15 3.69 -3.39
CA LEU A 128 8.79 4.13 -3.06
C LEU A 128 8.74 4.78 -1.68
N ALA A 129 8.46 6.08 -1.65
CA ALA A 129 8.08 6.81 -0.43
C ALA A 129 6.56 6.71 -0.22
N ASN A 130 6.13 5.69 0.51
CA ASN A 130 4.71 5.45 0.77
C ASN A 130 4.23 6.33 1.95
N GLU A 131 3.05 6.93 1.83
CA GLU A 131 2.50 7.88 2.81
C GLU A 131 3.43 9.08 3.10
N ILE A 132 4.08 9.60 2.05
CA ILE A 132 5.11 10.65 2.16
C ILE A 132 4.64 11.90 2.94
N ASN A 133 3.36 12.22 2.90
CA ASN A 133 2.76 13.34 3.62
C ASN A 133 2.62 13.10 5.13
N ARG A 134 2.97 11.93 5.66
CA ARG A 134 3.01 11.67 7.12
C ARG A 134 4.38 11.90 7.72
N ALA A 135 5.43 12.01 6.91
CA ALA A 135 6.76 12.37 7.40
C ALA A 135 6.89 13.86 7.68
N THR A 136 7.76 14.21 8.62
CA THR A 136 8.14 15.59 8.90
C THR A 136 8.73 16.27 7.67
N GLU A 137 8.61 17.60 7.60
CA GLU A 137 9.18 18.40 6.51
C GLU A 137 10.69 18.18 6.37
N TYR A 138 11.41 17.99 7.48
CA TYR A 138 12.85 17.68 7.48
C TYR A 138 13.18 16.38 6.73
N SER A 139 12.43 15.32 7.00
CA SER A 139 12.60 14.03 6.31
C SER A 139 12.19 14.11 4.83
N GLN A 140 11.12 14.86 4.52
CA GLN A 140 10.72 15.09 3.13
C GLN A 140 11.78 15.87 2.35
N ASN A 141 12.34 16.94 2.92
CA ASN A 141 13.31 17.80 2.24
C ASN A 141 14.65 17.10 1.96
N THR A 142 14.98 16.04 2.70
CA THR A 142 16.15 15.20 2.41
C THR A 142 16.05 14.50 1.04
N LEU A 143 14.83 14.32 0.52
CA LEU A 143 14.61 13.74 -0.81
C LEU A 143 14.88 14.73 -1.95
N LEU A 144 14.98 16.04 -1.69
CA LEU A 144 15.13 17.04 -2.74
C LEU A 144 16.44 16.86 -3.52
N GLU A 145 17.55 16.65 -2.80
CA GLU A 145 18.88 16.54 -3.42
C GLU A 145 18.99 15.31 -4.36
N PRO A 146 18.54 14.09 -3.98
CA PRO A 146 18.44 12.96 -4.89
C PRO A 146 17.58 13.22 -6.13
N LEU A 147 16.49 13.99 -5.99
CA LEU A 147 15.55 14.25 -7.08
C LEU A 147 16.03 15.36 -8.01
N GLU A 148 16.83 16.32 -7.52
CA GLU A 148 17.32 17.44 -8.31
C GLU A 148 18.68 17.16 -8.94
N GLU A 149 19.61 16.61 -8.16
CA GLU A 149 21.02 16.46 -8.55
C GLU A 149 21.40 15.02 -8.87
N ALA A 150 20.43 14.08 -8.82
CA ALA A 150 20.67 12.64 -8.91
C ALA A 150 21.85 12.18 -8.03
N SER A 151 22.01 12.81 -6.86
CA SER A 151 23.12 12.58 -5.95
C SER A 151 22.77 13.01 -4.53
N ILE A 152 23.50 12.49 -3.55
CA ILE A 152 23.33 12.82 -2.13
C ILE A 152 24.70 12.89 -1.44
N GLY A 153 24.89 13.88 -0.57
CA GLY A 153 26.02 13.90 0.36
C GLY A 153 25.82 12.94 1.53
N ILE A 154 26.76 12.02 1.74
CA ILE A 154 26.82 11.22 2.97
C ILE A 154 27.94 11.77 3.86
N PRO A 155 27.65 12.16 5.11
CA PRO A 155 28.66 12.65 6.04
C PRO A 155 29.86 11.70 6.11
N HIS A 156 31.07 12.26 6.06
CA HIS A 156 32.36 11.55 6.06
C HIS A 156 32.68 10.67 4.84
N LEU A 157 31.69 10.24 4.05
CA LEU A 157 31.90 9.41 2.85
C LEU A 157 31.90 10.20 1.53
N GLY A 158 31.39 11.44 1.57
CA GLY A 158 31.35 12.33 0.41
C GLY A 158 30.06 12.20 -0.40
N ARG A 159 30.10 12.69 -1.64
CA ARG A 159 28.93 12.76 -2.52
C ARG A 159 28.79 11.48 -3.34
N ILE A 160 27.61 10.88 -3.30
CA ILE A 160 27.28 9.66 -4.04
C ILE A 160 26.33 10.03 -5.16
N LYS A 161 26.66 9.64 -6.39
CA LYS A 161 25.79 9.79 -7.56
C LYS A 161 24.91 8.56 -7.70
N ALA A 162 23.63 8.78 -7.96
CA ALA A 162 22.69 7.70 -8.29
C ALA A 162 23.07 7.10 -9.65
N ASP A 163 22.81 5.81 -9.80
CA ASP A 163 22.79 5.17 -11.11
C ASP A 163 21.77 5.88 -12.02
N LYS A 164 22.09 5.97 -13.30
CA LYS A 164 21.28 6.70 -14.30
C LYS A 164 19.83 6.21 -14.38
N ASN A 165 19.57 5.00 -13.90
CA ASN A 165 18.24 4.45 -13.95
C ASN A 165 17.46 4.66 -12.65
N PHE A 166 18.03 5.15 -11.56
CA PHE A 166 17.30 5.34 -10.31
C PHE A 166 15.95 6.03 -10.55
N PHE A 167 14.88 5.46 -10.00
CA PHE A 167 13.53 5.98 -10.15
C PHE A 167 12.85 6.19 -8.81
N PHE A 168 12.23 7.35 -8.63
CA PHE A 168 11.50 7.71 -7.42
C PHE A 168 10.01 7.76 -7.69
N ILE A 169 9.23 7.16 -6.80
CA ILE A 169 7.77 7.25 -6.79
C ILE A 169 7.34 7.54 -5.36
N CYS A 170 6.29 8.33 -5.18
CA CYS A 170 5.66 8.47 -3.87
C CYS A 170 4.16 8.18 -3.91
N ALA A 171 3.59 7.88 -2.75
CA ALA A 171 2.15 7.72 -2.59
C ALA A 171 1.68 8.48 -1.36
N MET A 172 0.47 9.04 -1.40
CA MET A 172 -0.10 9.79 -0.28
C MET A 172 -1.62 9.67 -0.19
N ASN A 173 -2.12 9.95 1.01
CA ASN A 173 -3.54 10.09 1.28
C ASN A 173 -3.85 11.55 1.67
N PRO A 174 -4.51 12.34 0.80
CA PRO A 174 -4.74 13.76 1.06
C PRO A 174 -5.89 14.02 2.04
N GLU A 175 -6.79 13.05 2.25
CA GLU A 175 -8.00 13.22 3.07
C GLU A 175 -7.76 12.96 4.57
N GLU A 176 -6.58 12.46 4.93
CA GLU A 176 -6.22 12.18 6.32
C GLU A 176 -5.76 13.46 7.01
N LEU A 177 -6.70 14.16 7.66
CA LEU A 177 -6.43 15.43 8.34
C LEU A 177 -5.63 15.27 9.65
N SER A 178 -5.57 14.06 10.21
CA SER A 178 -4.84 13.76 11.44
C SER A 178 -3.48 13.14 11.12
N GLY A 179 -2.39 13.72 11.65
CA GLY A 179 -1.05 13.17 11.48
C GLY A 179 -0.48 13.28 10.06
N THR A 180 -0.92 14.28 9.29
CA THR A 180 -0.31 14.62 7.99
C THR A 180 0.32 16.01 8.01
N HIS A 181 1.50 16.08 7.42
CA HIS A 181 2.21 17.30 7.08
C HIS A 181 1.89 17.69 5.64
N ARG A 182 1.83 19.00 5.39
CA ARG A 182 1.82 19.50 4.01
C ARG A 182 3.14 19.12 3.36
N LEU A 183 3.08 18.68 2.11
CA LEU A 183 4.30 18.55 1.32
C LEU A 183 4.96 19.91 1.16
N SER A 184 6.28 19.96 1.31
CA SER A 184 7.02 21.20 1.04
C SER A 184 6.82 21.64 -0.42
N GLU A 185 6.77 22.95 -0.64
CA GLU A 185 6.55 23.49 -1.99
C GLU A 185 7.67 23.07 -2.95
N ALA A 186 8.90 22.94 -2.45
CA ALA A 186 10.02 22.42 -3.21
C ALA A 186 9.78 20.98 -3.67
N LEU A 187 9.28 20.10 -2.79
CA LEU A 187 9.03 18.71 -3.15
C LEU A 187 7.85 18.58 -4.12
N LYS A 188 6.80 19.38 -3.94
CA LYS A 188 5.69 19.46 -4.91
C LYS A 188 6.17 19.92 -6.28
N ASP A 189 7.08 20.87 -6.34
CA ASP A 189 7.63 21.34 -7.62
C ASP A 189 8.46 20.24 -8.32
N ARG A 190 9.17 19.38 -7.57
CA ARG A 190 9.91 18.25 -8.16
C ARG A 190 9.02 17.09 -8.60
N ILE A 191 7.87 16.89 -7.94
CA ILE A 191 6.86 15.90 -8.33
C ILE A 191 6.00 16.49 -9.46
N LYS A 192 6.28 16.12 -10.70
CA LYS A 192 5.61 16.69 -11.88
C LYS A 192 4.36 15.93 -12.32
N VAL A 193 4.22 14.65 -11.95
CA VAL A 193 3.10 13.81 -12.40
C VAL A 193 2.25 13.40 -11.21
N TRP A 194 0.98 13.84 -11.18
CA TRP A 194 0.05 13.59 -10.07
C TRP A 194 -1.05 12.63 -10.53
N ILE A 195 -0.93 11.36 -10.14
CA ILE A 195 -1.83 10.29 -10.56
C ILE A 195 -2.88 10.08 -9.48
N LYS A 196 -4.11 10.54 -9.74
CA LYS A 196 -5.23 10.39 -8.81
C LYS A 196 -5.89 9.02 -8.96
N LEU A 197 -5.89 8.25 -7.88
CA LEU A 197 -6.67 7.02 -7.75
C LEU A 197 -7.85 7.24 -6.79
N THR A 198 -9.01 6.71 -7.15
CA THR A 198 -10.23 6.74 -6.35
C THR A 198 -10.79 5.33 -6.20
N TYR A 199 -11.96 5.18 -5.58
CA TYR A 199 -12.68 3.91 -5.65
C TYR A 199 -13.02 3.58 -7.12
N PRO A 200 -12.64 2.40 -7.63
CA PRO A 200 -12.85 2.04 -9.02
C PRO A 200 -14.33 1.93 -9.37
N ASP A 201 -14.61 1.79 -10.66
CA ASP A 201 -15.93 1.38 -11.11
C ASP A 201 -16.27 -0.02 -10.59
N LYS A 202 -17.56 -0.33 -10.59
CA LYS A 202 -18.09 -1.60 -10.06
C LYS A 202 -17.40 -2.82 -10.66
N SER A 203 -17.22 -2.87 -11.99
CA SER A 203 -16.68 -4.06 -12.65
C SER A 203 -15.24 -4.33 -12.22
N THR A 204 -14.41 -3.29 -12.23
CA THR A 204 -13.03 -3.33 -11.75
C THR A 204 -12.95 -3.70 -10.27
N GLU A 205 -13.84 -3.18 -9.42
CA GLU A 205 -13.85 -3.53 -8.00
C GLU A 205 -14.20 -4.99 -7.74
N LEU A 206 -15.20 -5.52 -8.45
CA LEU A 206 -15.56 -6.94 -8.37
C LEU A 206 -14.40 -7.83 -8.83
N ASP A 207 -13.71 -7.47 -9.91
CA ASP A 207 -12.51 -8.18 -10.37
C ASP A 207 -11.40 -8.18 -9.30
N ILE A 208 -11.20 -7.05 -8.61
CA ILE A 208 -10.22 -6.97 -7.51
C ILE A 208 -10.63 -7.88 -6.35
N ILE A 209 -11.92 -7.92 -6.00
CA ILE A 209 -12.43 -8.81 -4.95
C ILE A 209 -12.18 -10.27 -5.34
N ARG A 210 -12.53 -10.67 -6.56
CA ARG A 210 -12.31 -12.02 -7.10
C ARG A 210 -10.84 -12.42 -7.08
N LEU A 211 -9.96 -11.55 -7.58
CA LEU A 211 -8.52 -11.81 -7.63
C LEU A 211 -7.93 -12.10 -6.24
N ASN A 212 -8.50 -11.52 -5.19
CA ASN A 212 -8.01 -11.68 -3.83
C ASN A 212 -8.63 -12.87 -3.09
N LEU A 213 -9.54 -13.62 -3.70
CA LEU A 213 -10.12 -14.83 -3.10
C LEU A 213 -9.18 -16.03 -3.27
N PRO A 214 -9.03 -16.87 -2.23
CA PRO A 214 -8.41 -18.19 -2.40
C PRO A 214 -9.15 -19.01 -3.46
N GLU A 215 -8.42 -19.75 -4.31
CA GLU A 215 -8.98 -20.51 -5.44
C GLU A 215 -10.12 -21.47 -5.05
N HIS A 216 -10.08 -22.00 -3.82
CA HIS A 216 -11.07 -22.95 -3.31
C HIS A 216 -12.30 -22.30 -2.66
N PHE A 217 -12.36 -20.96 -2.58
CA PHE A 217 -13.53 -20.24 -2.10
C PHE A 217 -14.48 -19.96 -3.27
N ILE A 218 -15.70 -20.48 -3.18
CA ILE A 218 -16.72 -20.33 -4.22
C ILE A 218 -17.72 -19.27 -3.77
N ILE A 219 -17.79 -18.18 -4.52
CA ILE A 219 -18.76 -17.09 -4.32
C ILE A 219 -19.45 -16.84 -5.65
N GLU A 220 -20.78 -16.80 -5.61
CA GLU A 220 -21.62 -16.55 -6.78
C GLU A 220 -21.63 -15.06 -7.13
N GLU A 221 -21.94 -14.73 -8.38
CA GLU A 221 -22.00 -13.35 -8.83
C GLU A 221 -22.99 -12.51 -8.02
N SER A 222 -24.16 -13.08 -7.71
CA SER A 222 -25.18 -12.43 -6.88
C SER A 222 -24.69 -12.11 -5.46
N GLU A 223 -23.76 -12.89 -4.92
CA GLU A 223 -23.21 -12.68 -3.57
C GLU A 223 -22.16 -11.57 -3.57
N LEU A 224 -21.32 -11.51 -4.62
CA LEU A 224 -20.40 -10.40 -4.85
C LEU A 224 -21.15 -9.08 -5.05
N GLU A 225 -22.28 -9.12 -5.76
CA GLU A 225 -23.19 -7.99 -5.95
C GLU A 225 -23.75 -7.46 -4.62
N LEU A 226 -24.15 -8.36 -3.71
CA LEU A 226 -24.59 -7.99 -2.37
C LEU A 226 -23.46 -7.33 -1.57
N ILE A 227 -22.26 -7.92 -1.58
CA ILE A 227 -21.07 -7.34 -0.91
C ILE A 227 -20.77 -5.94 -1.46
N TYR A 228 -20.78 -5.79 -2.79
CA TYR A 228 -20.56 -4.49 -3.42
C TYR A 228 -21.64 -3.49 -3.04
N SER A 229 -22.91 -3.91 -2.94
CA SER A 229 -24.01 -3.02 -2.53
C SER A 229 -23.81 -2.45 -1.13
N VAL A 230 -23.34 -3.27 -0.18
CA VAL A 230 -22.99 -2.85 1.19
C VAL A 230 -21.89 -1.79 1.17
N ILE A 231 -20.79 -2.05 0.45
CA ILE A 231 -19.66 -1.12 0.34
C ILE A 231 -20.10 0.19 -0.34
N LYS A 232 -20.86 0.09 -1.43
CA LYS A 232 -21.37 1.23 -2.17
C LYS A 232 -22.23 2.13 -1.29
N GLU A 233 -23.10 1.56 -0.45
CA GLU A 233 -23.92 2.34 0.47
C GLU A 233 -23.06 3.11 1.48
N THR A 234 -21.93 2.57 1.96
CA THR A 234 -21.00 3.33 2.82
C THR A 234 -20.47 4.60 2.14
N ARG A 235 -20.29 4.56 0.81
CA ARG A 235 -19.79 5.69 0.00
C ARG A 235 -20.90 6.68 -0.37
N GLN A 236 -22.14 6.21 -0.45
CA GLN A 236 -23.31 7.02 -0.75
C GLN A 236 -23.86 7.73 0.49
N ASN A 237 -23.75 7.13 1.68
CA ASN A 237 -24.15 7.74 2.94
C ASN A 237 -23.16 8.82 3.42
N LYS A 238 -23.03 9.90 2.66
CA LYS A 238 -22.18 11.05 3.01
C LYS A 238 -22.72 11.88 4.19
N ILE A 239 -23.93 11.58 4.66
CA ILE A 239 -24.53 12.28 5.80
C ILE A 239 -23.85 11.79 7.07
N ASP A 240 -23.81 10.48 7.26
CA ASP A 240 -23.33 9.86 8.51
C ASP A 240 -21.87 9.38 8.43
N VAL A 241 -21.37 9.07 7.22
CA VAL A 241 -20.03 8.50 7.01
C VAL A 241 -19.06 9.59 6.59
N GLU A 242 -17.98 9.75 7.36
CA GLU A 242 -16.85 10.64 7.05
C GLU A 242 -15.85 9.95 6.13
N ILE A 243 -15.44 8.72 6.48
CA ILE A 243 -14.54 7.89 5.66
C ILE A 243 -15.27 6.58 5.34
N PRO A 244 -15.56 6.29 4.06
CA PRO A 244 -16.29 5.10 3.66
C PRO A 244 -15.39 3.86 3.61
N ALA A 245 -16.02 2.70 3.47
CA ALA A 245 -15.30 1.43 3.37
C ALA A 245 -14.49 1.36 2.07
N SER A 246 -13.23 0.94 2.22
CA SER A 246 -12.34 0.68 1.09
C SER A 246 -12.60 -0.70 0.47
N ILE A 247 -11.97 -0.96 -0.68
CA ILE A 247 -12.03 -2.25 -1.39
C ILE A 247 -11.59 -3.41 -0.47
N ARG A 248 -10.71 -3.14 0.51
CA ARG A 248 -10.26 -4.13 1.50
C ARG A 248 -11.42 -4.71 2.33
N ALA A 249 -12.45 -3.91 2.60
CA ALA A 249 -13.64 -4.39 3.30
C ALA A 249 -14.38 -5.43 2.45
N GLY A 250 -14.54 -5.17 1.14
CA GLY A 250 -15.15 -6.13 0.22
C GLY A 250 -14.38 -7.44 0.10
N ILE A 251 -13.05 -7.35 -0.01
CA ILE A 251 -12.18 -8.54 0.01
C ILE A 251 -12.37 -9.33 1.30
N ALA A 252 -12.42 -8.65 2.46
CA ALA A 252 -12.61 -9.30 3.75
C ALA A 252 -13.99 -9.99 3.85
N MET A 253 -15.06 -9.30 3.46
CA MET A 253 -16.41 -9.88 3.45
C MET A 253 -16.49 -11.11 2.54
N ALA A 254 -15.93 -11.02 1.34
CA ALA A 254 -15.90 -12.12 0.39
C ALA A 254 -15.10 -13.30 0.96
N LYS A 255 -13.90 -13.09 1.50
CA LYS A 255 -13.11 -14.16 2.13
C LYS A 255 -13.85 -14.87 3.27
N LEU A 256 -14.51 -14.10 4.14
CA LEU A 256 -15.26 -14.65 5.26
C LEU A 256 -16.47 -15.47 4.77
N LEU A 257 -17.21 -14.95 3.78
CA LEU A 257 -18.33 -15.66 3.19
C LEU A 257 -17.89 -16.96 2.50
N GLY A 258 -16.85 -16.89 1.66
CA GLY A 258 -16.29 -18.05 0.98
C GLY A 258 -15.83 -19.13 1.97
N ARG A 259 -15.22 -18.73 3.09
CA ARG A 259 -14.85 -19.66 4.17
C ARG A 259 -16.07 -20.30 4.82
N ARG A 260 -17.13 -19.54 5.14
CA ARG A 260 -18.37 -20.11 5.73
C ARG A 260 -18.98 -21.17 4.81
N LYS A 261 -19.15 -20.85 3.52
CA LYS A 261 -19.68 -21.78 2.51
C LYS A 261 -18.85 -23.05 2.38
N GLN A 262 -17.51 -22.94 2.48
CA GLN A 262 -16.63 -24.11 2.49
C GLN A 262 -16.88 -24.99 3.72
N VAL A 263 -16.96 -24.41 4.91
CA VAL A 263 -17.21 -25.15 6.15
C VAL A 263 -18.56 -25.88 6.12
N GLU A 264 -19.61 -25.21 5.65
CA GLU A 264 -20.95 -25.81 5.50
C GLU A 264 -20.94 -26.99 4.52
N LYS A 265 -20.19 -26.87 3.42
CA LYS A 265 -20.05 -27.95 2.43
C LYS A 265 -19.32 -29.16 3.03
N ASP A 266 -18.27 -28.92 3.82
CA ASP A 266 -17.46 -29.97 4.45
C ASP A 266 -18.18 -30.61 5.65
N SER A 267 -19.01 -29.84 6.35
CA SER A 267 -19.72 -30.25 7.56
C SER A 267 -21.17 -30.60 7.24
N LYS A 268 -21.46 -31.88 6.99
CA LYS A 268 -22.83 -32.40 6.75
C LYS A 268 -23.86 -32.12 7.86
N LEU A 269 -23.45 -31.52 8.98
CA LEU A 269 -24.23 -31.30 10.21
C LEU A 269 -24.61 -29.83 10.46
N ILE A 270 -24.19 -28.90 9.61
CA ILE A 270 -24.51 -27.46 9.79
C ILE A 270 -25.76 -27.13 8.96
N GLU A 271 -26.80 -26.60 9.59
CA GLU A 271 -27.95 -26.05 8.89
C GLU A 271 -27.49 -24.91 7.97
N LYS A 272 -27.99 -24.90 6.71
CA LYS A 272 -27.66 -23.84 5.76
C LYS A 272 -28.22 -22.51 6.28
N GLU A 273 -27.35 -21.63 6.73
CA GLU A 273 -27.70 -20.26 7.05
C GLU A 273 -28.14 -19.54 5.77
N SER A 274 -29.12 -18.63 5.88
CA SER A 274 -29.45 -17.75 4.76
C SER A 274 -28.26 -16.86 4.42
N ILE A 275 -27.96 -16.71 3.14
CA ILE A 275 -26.88 -15.82 2.65
C ILE A 275 -26.99 -14.41 3.22
N TYR A 276 -28.21 -13.88 3.38
CA TYR A 276 -28.47 -12.56 3.92
C TYR A 276 -28.12 -12.46 5.41
N THR A 277 -28.42 -13.49 6.19
CA THR A 277 -28.06 -13.55 7.62
C THR A 277 -26.54 -13.64 7.77
N ALA A 278 -25.90 -14.53 7.02
CA ALA A 278 -24.45 -14.70 7.04
C ALA A 278 -23.72 -13.40 6.64
N LEU A 279 -24.16 -12.76 5.55
CA LEU A 279 -23.58 -11.50 5.09
C LEU A 279 -23.86 -10.34 6.05
N SER A 280 -25.02 -10.28 6.70
CA SER A 280 -25.33 -9.24 7.68
C SER A 280 -24.39 -9.32 8.88
N GLU A 281 -24.14 -10.52 9.40
CA GLU A 281 -23.22 -10.73 10.51
C GLU A 281 -21.77 -10.39 10.10
N ILE A 282 -21.33 -10.84 8.92
CA ILE A 282 -20.01 -10.53 8.38
C ILE A 282 -19.86 -9.01 8.18
N ALA A 283 -20.83 -8.37 7.54
CA ALA A 283 -20.81 -6.93 7.28
C ALA A 283 -20.75 -6.13 8.58
N LYS A 284 -21.51 -6.53 9.61
CA LYS A 284 -21.51 -5.88 10.92
C LYS A 284 -20.11 -5.84 11.54
N ASN A 285 -19.40 -6.97 11.47
CA ASN A 285 -18.06 -7.10 12.04
C ASN A 285 -16.98 -6.41 11.18
N VAL A 286 -17.08 -6.50 9.86
CA VAL A 286 -16.09 -5.89 8.95
C VAL A 286 -16.23 -4.37 8.92
N LEU A 287 -17.45 -3.84 8.86
CA LEU A 287 -17.67 -2.40 8.74
C LEU A 287 -17.26 -1.64 10.00
N LEU A 288 -17.31 -2.26 11.18
CA LEU A 288 -16.98 -1.60 12.46
C LEU A 288 -15.60 -0.91 12.44
N GLY A 289 -14.61 -1.54 11.81
CA GLY A 289 -13.26 -0.97 11.64
C GLY A 289 -12.99 -0.40 10.24
N SER A 290 -13.96 -0.45 9.33
CA SER A 290 -13.77 -0.06 7.92
C SER A 290 -14.43 1.27 7.57
N ILE A 291 -15.28 1.83 8.43
CA ILE A 291 -15.88 3.16 8.24
C ILE A 291 -15.52 4.09 9.40
N LYS A 292 -15.40 5.38 9.11
CA LYS A 292 -15.31 6.43 10.13
C LYS A 292 -16.63 7.20 10.15
N PRO A 293 -17.37 7.21 11.28
CA PRO A 293 -18.58 8.00 11.42
C PRO A 293 -18.24 9.49 11.53
N LYS A 294 -19.16 10.37 11.12
CA LYS A 294 -19.08 11.78 11.46
C LYS A 294 -19.26 12.03 12.96
N PRO A 295 -18.77 13.16 13.49
CA PRO A 295 -18.95 13.52 14.90
C PRO A 295 -20.41 13.45 15.34
N GLY A 296 -20.66 12.77 16.45
CA GLY A 296 -22.00 12.64 17.06
C GLY A 296 -22.84 11.48 16.53
N VAL A 297 -22.38 10.72 15.53
CA VAL A 297 -23.10 9.53 15.02
C VAL A 297 -22.45 8.25 15.55
N LYS A 298 -23.25 7.31 16.07
CA LYS A 298 -22.77 5.99 16.49
C LYS A 298 -22.55 5.09 15.28
N VAL A 299 -21.39 4.46 15.20
CA VAL A 299 -21.01 3.61 14.07
C VAL A 299 -21.94 2.41 13.91
N GLU A 300 -22.42 1.85 15.02
CA GLU A 300 -23.32 0.69 15.03
C GLU A 300 -24.65 1.01 14.33
N ASN A 301 -25.21 2.20 14.58
CA ASN A 301 -26.47 2.63 13.95
C ASN A 301 -26.31 2.80 12.44
N ILE A 302 -25.16 3.30 12.00
CA ILE A 302 -24.85 3.45 10.57
C ILE A 302 -24.80 2.07 9.92
N ILE A 303 -24.08 1.13 10.55
CA ILE A 303 -23.92 -0.23 10.05
C ILE A 303 -25.27 -0.94 9.95
N GLU A 304 -26.11 -0.86 10.98
CA GLU A 304 -27.45 -1.45 10.97
C GLU A 304 -28.34 -0.86 9.87
N SER A 305 -28.28 0.46 9.68
CA SER A 305 -29.00 1.15 8.59
C SER A 305 -28.52 0.69 7.20
N ILE A 306 -27.20 0.55 7.01
CA ILE A 306 -26.61 0.06 5.75
C ILE A 306 -27.05 -1.37 5.47
N ILE A 307 -26.95 -2.26 6.46
CA ILE A 307 -27.35 -3.66 6.33
C ILE A 307 -28.83 -3.75 5.96
N HIS A 308 -29.71 -3.07 6.70
CA HIS A 308 -31.15 -3.08 6.44
C HIS A 308 -31.48 -2.59 5.01
N LYS A 309 -30.81 -1.55 4.52
CA LYS A 309 -31.02 -1.01 3.17
C LYS A 309 -30.54 -1.93 2.04
N THR A 310 -29.50 -2.72 2.28
CA THR A 310 -28.78 -3.45 1.21
C THR A 310 -29.07 -4.95 1.23
N LEU A 311 -29.15 -5.56 2.42
CA LEU A 311 -29.35 -6.98 2.63
C LEU A 311 -30.77 -7.30 3.14
N GLY A 312 -31.58 -6.28 3.45
CA GLY A 312 -32.85 -6.47 4.14
C GLY A 312 -32.67 -6.58 5.65
N GLY A 313 -33.77 -6.42 6.39
CA GLY A 313 -33.83 -6.63 7.84
C GLY A 313 -34.13 -8.09 8.20
#